data_AF-A0AAI9R969-F1
#
_entry.id   AF-A0AAI9R969-F1
#
_cell.length_a   1.000
_cell.length_b   1.000
_cell.length_c   1.000
_cell.angle_alpha   90.00
_cell.angle_beta   90.00
_cell.angle_gamma   90.00
#
_symmetry.space_group_name_H-M   'P 1'
#
loop_
_entity.id
_entity.type
_entity.pdbx_description
1 polymer ?
#
loop_
_entity_poly.entity_id
_entity_poly.type
_entity_poly.pdbx_seq_one_letter_code
_entity_poly.pdbx_strand_id
1 'polypeptide(L)'
;MSAEETVAHLRVQEYLDDVSELNIPSSQTEWYNVDVASLLTGSKVLGHEVDQCTGDSLLFLERSVMLCSPSAGKMQHFPKHLLHCFVDDNRCDCNEHDGVLFRAELFSISPTEEQLCWERCCRSEMEIPDVQSRVARWLSWLNA
;
A
#
# COMPACT_ATOMS: atom_id res chain seq x y z
N MET A 1 -3.07 18.46 -22.20
CA MET A 1 -3.06 17.31 -21.27
C MET A 1 -3.86 16.20 -21.91
N SER A 2 -3.29 15.00 -22.00
CA SER A 2 -4.03 13.81 -22.44
C SER A 2 -5.01 13.36 -21.35
N ALA A 3 -6.06 12.63 -21.71
CA ALA A 3 -7.02 12.10 -20.73
C ALA A 3 -6.32 11.23 -19.65
N GLU A 4 -5.26 10.50 -20.03
CA GLU A 4 -4.48 9.69 -19.11
C GLU A 4 -3.66 10.52 -18.12
N GLU A 5 -3.09 11.65 -18.55
CA GLU A 5 -2.38 12.58 -17.68
C GLU A 5 -3.33 13.18 -16.64
N THR A 6 -4.56 13.53 -17.03
CA THR A 6 -5.57 14.05 -16.09
C THR A 6 -5.94 13.00 -15.04
N VAL A 7 -6.16 11.74 -15.45
CA VAL A 7 -6.48 10.66 -14.49
C VAL A 7 -5.32 10.39 -13.54
N ALA A 8 -4.09 10.38 -14.04
CA ALA A 8 -2.91 10.21 -13.20
C ALA A 8 -2.78 11.33 -12.16
N HIS A 9 -3.03 12.57 -12.58
CA HIS A 9 -2.98 13.73 -11.68
C HIS A 9 -4.07 13.71 -10.61
N LEU A 10 -5.28 13.25 -10.96
CA LEU A 10 -6.38 13.07 -10.02
C LEU A 10 -6.03 12.03 -8.94
N ARG A 11 -5.43 10.90 -9.32
CA ARG A 11 -5.02 9.87 -8.36
C ARG A 11 -3.97 10.33 -7.37
N VAL A 12 -3.02 11.16 -7.81
CA VAL A 12 -2.06 11.78 -6.90
C VAL A 12 -2.76 12.72 -5.92
N GLN A 13 -3.75 13.50 -6.38
CA GLN A 13 -4.52 14.37 -5.50
C GLN A 13 -5.35 13.58 -4.50
N GLU A 14 -6.09 12.56 -4.94
CA GLU A 14 -6.87 11.66 -4.06
C GLU A 14 -5.98 11.04 -2.97
N TYR A 15 -4.77 10.61 -3.34
CA TYR A 15 -3.80 10.11 -2.39
C TYR A 15 -3.34 11.16 -1.36
N LEU A 16 -3.01 12.39 -1.81
CA LEU A 16 -2.56 13.46 -0.94
C LEU A 16 -3.68 13.95 0.00
N ASP A 17 -4.93 13.90 -0.46
CA ASP A 17 -6.11 14.18 0.36
C ASP A 17 -6.26 13.11 1.44
N ASP A 18 -6.21 11.82 1.09
CA ASP A 18 -6.32 10.70 2.04
C ASP A 18 -5.24 10.73 3.13
N VAL A 19 -3.98 11.04 2.79
CA VAL A 19 -2.91 11.13 3.80
C VAL A 19 -3.01 12.39 4.66
N SER A 20 -3.66 13.44 4.17
CA SER A 20 -3.88 14.68 4.91
C SER A 20 -4.99 14.54 5.96
N GLU A 21 -5.89 13.57 5.78
CA GLU A 21 -6.93 13.21 6.76
C GLU A 21 -6.42 12.31 7.90
N LEU A 22 -5.19 11.81 7.81
CA LEU A 22 -4.60 10.96 8.83
C LEU A 22 -4.32 11.72 10.12
N ASN A 23 -4.53 11.06 11.25
CA ASN A 23 -4.17 11.58 12.57
C ASN A 23 -2.69 11.31 12.89
N ILE A 24 -1.78 11.87 12.09
CA ILE A 24 -0.32 11.78 12.24
C ILE A 24 0.31 13.13 12.63
N PRO A 25 1.55 13.17 13.15
CA PRO A 25 2.23 14.41 13.47
C PRO A 25 2.32 15.36 12.27
N SER A 26 2.16 16.67 12.50
CA SER A 26 2.16 17.68 11.43
C SER A 26 3.43 17.67 10.56
N SER A 27 4.58 17.33 11.14
CA SER A 27 5.84 17.19 10.39
C SER A 27 5.80 16.02 9.39
N GLN A 28 5.06 14.96 9.68
CA GLN A 28 4.87 13.83 8.78
C GLN A 28 3.85 14.17 7.68
N THR A 29 2.80 14.90 8.01
CA THR A 29 1.87 15.44 7.02
C THR A 29 2.56 16.40 6.06
N GLU A 30 3.45 17.26 6.56
CA GLU A 30 4.27 18.16 5.74
C GLU A 30 5.21 17.37 4.83
N TRP A 31 5.88 16.34 5.36
CA TRP A 31 6.73 15.44 4.58
C TRP A 31 5.97 14.79 3.40
N TYR A 32 4.73 14.34 3.61
CA TYR A 32 3.89 13.86 2.51
C TYR A 32 3.59 14.94 1.47
N ASN A 33 3.13 16.11 1.93
CA ASN A 33 2.67 17.19 1.06
C ASN A 33 3.80 17.93 0.32
N VAL A 34 5.04 17.81 0.79
CA VAL A 34 6.21 18.46 0.20
C VAL A 34 7.11 17.44 -0.48
N ASP A 35 7.70 16.53 0.30
CA ASP A 35 8.74 15.62 -0.20
C ASP A 35 8.15 14.50 -1.08
N VAL A 36 7.14 13.79 -0.58
CA VAL A 36 6.51 12.69 -1.35
C VAL A 36 5.80 13.25 -2.59
N ALA A 37 5.02 14.32 -2.44
CA ALA A 37 4.35 14.98 -3.57
C ALA A 37 5.33 15.39 -4.68
N SER A 38 6.51 15.91 -4.31
CA SER A 38 7.54 16.28 -5.28
C SER A 38 8.05 15.07 -6.09
N LEU A 39 8.26 13.92 -5.44
CA LEU A 39 8.69 12.69 -6.13
C LEU A 39 7.61 12.08 -7.04
N LEU A 40 6.33 12.32 -6.73
CA LEU A 40 5.22 11.86 -7.56
C LEU A 40 5.00 12.73 -8.81
N THR A 41 5.69 13.86 -8.92
CA THR A 41 5.62 14.72 -10.11
C THR A 41 6.05 13.94 -11.35
N GLY A 42 5.12 13.74 -12.29
CA GLY A 42 5.36 12.98 -13.52
C GLY A 42 5.23 11.47 -13.38
N SER A 43 4.92 10.96 -12.19
CA SER A 43 4.65 9.53 -11.97
C SER A 43 3.17 9.20 -12.25
N LYS A 44 2.92 8.06 -12.89
CA LYS A 44 1.56 7.56 -13.16
C LYS A 44 1.12 6.64 -12.02
N VAL A 45 0.53 7.22 -10.97
CA VAL A 45 -0.08 6.45 -9.88
C VAL A 45 -1.31 5.71 -10.40
N LEU A 46 -1.33 4.39 -10.19
CA LEU A 46 -2.43 3.50 -10.58
C LEU A 46 -3.47 3.33 -9.48
N GLY A 47 -3.04 3.50 -8.23
CA GLY A 47 -3.86 3.48 -7.04
C GLY A 47 -2.96 3.55 -5.81
N HIS A 48 -3.57 3.65 -4.63
CA HIS A 48 -2.86 3.74 -3.37
C HIS A 48 -3.60 3.00 -2.27
N GLU A 49 -2.86 2.68 -1.21
CA GLU A 49 -3.42 2.29 0.07
C GLU A 49 -2.72 3.04 1.18
N VAL A 50 -3.46 3.35 2.23
CA VAL A 50 -2.97 4.05 3.42
C VAL A 50 -3.29 3.20 4.64
N ASP A 51 -2.32 3.08 5.54
CA ASP A 51 -2.51 2.52 6.88
C ASP A 51 -2.89 3.66 7.84
N GLN A 52 -4.12 3.62 8.34
CA GLN A 52 -4.63 4.68 9.21
C GLN A 52 -3.97 4.69 10.60
N CYS A 53 -3.34 3.58 11.01
CA CYS A 53 -2.71 3.46 12.31
C CYS A 53 -1.25 3.93 12.29
N THR A 54 -0.48 3.56 11.27
CA THR A 54 0.95 3.92 11.18
C THR A 54 1.20 5.17 10.35
N GLY A 55 0.25 5.51 9.47
CA GLY A 55 0.42 6.53 8.44
C GLY A 55 1.28 6.06 7.27
N ASP A 56 1.72 4.80 7.23
CA ASP A 56 2.41 4.25 6.08
C ASP A 56 1.47 4.20 4.87
N SER A 57 2.02 4.33 3.68
CA SER A 57 1.24 4.23 2.45
C SER A 57 1.98 3.46 1.36
N LEU A 58 1.20 2.76 0.54
CA LEU A 58 1.68 1.98 -0.58
C LEU A 58 1.06 2.51 -1.88
N LEU A 59 1.90 3.04 -2.76
CA LEU A 59 1.53 3.56 -4.06
C LEU A 59 1.80 2.51 -5.13
N PHE A 60 0.79 2.20 -5.93
CA PHE A 60 0.90 1.28 -7.06
C PHE A 60 1.24 2.06 -8.33
N LEU A 61 2.37 1.72 -8.96
CA LEU A 61 2.82 2.28 -10.24
C LEU A 61 2.72 1.21 -11.34
N GLU A 62 3.01 1.55 -12.59
CA GLU A 62 2.89 0.60 -13.71
C GLU A 62 3.75 -0.66 -13.52
N ARG A 63 4.96 -0.51 -12.97
CA ARG A 63 5.96 -1.59 -12.90
C ARG A 63 6.55 -1.80 -11.52
N SER A 64 5.97 -1.18 -10.50
CA SER A 64 6.52 -1.17 -9.16
C SER A 64 5.50 -0.66 -8.14
N VAL A 65 5.83 -0.83 -6.87
CA VAL A 65 5.20 -0.09 -5.78
C VAL A 65 6.21 0.84 -5.12
N MET A 66 5.71 1.90 -4.51
CA MET A 66 6.48 2.78 -3.64
C MET A 66 5.84 2.76 -2.25
N LEU A 67 6.60 2.31 -1.26
CA LEU A 67 6.25 2.37 0.16
C LEU A 67 6.77 3.68 0.73
N CYS A 68 5.88 4.45 1.34
CA CYS A 68 6.21 5.66 2.07
C CYS A 68 5.95 5.42 3.55
N SER A 69 7.00 5.51 4.36
CA SER A 69 6.93 5.34 5.80
C SER A 69 7.29 6.64 6.51
N PRO A 70 6.29 7.45 6.93
CA PRO A 70 6.54 8.78 7.46
C PRO A 70 7.24 8.74 8.83
N SER A 71 6.95 7.72 9.64
CA SER A 71 7.60 7.49 10.93
C SER A 71 9.10 7.20 10.81
N ALA A 72 9.50 6.50 9.75
CA ALA A 72 10.89 6.21 9.42
C ALA A 72 11.54 7.28 8.53
N GLY A 73 10.75 8.21 7.98
CA GLY A 73 11.21 9.17 6.97
C GLY A 73 11.73 8.50 5.69
N LYS A 74 11.17 7.33 5.33
CA LYS A 74 11.68 6.49 4.22
C LYS A 74 10.69 6.43 3.07
N MET A 75 11.25 6.42 1.87
CA MET A 75 10.56 6.18 0.61
C MET A 75 11.28 5.07 -0.12
N GLN A 76 10.62 3.94 -0.31
CA GLN A 76 11.24 2.70 -0.78
C GLN A 76 10.49 2.18 -1.99
N HIS A 77 11.24 1.83 -3.04
CA HIS A 77 10.66 1.42 -4.31
C HIS A 77 10.95 -0.05 -4.59
N PHE A 78 9.90 -0.82 -4.87
CA PHE A 78 9.98 -2.26 -5.09
C PHE A 78 9.47 -2.63 -6.50
N PRO A 79 10.32 -3.20 -7.38
CA PRO A 79 9.91 -3.64 -8.71
C PRO A 79 8.84 -4.73 -8.66
N LYS A 80 7.81 -4.60 -9.51
CA LYS A 80 6.66 -5.52 -9.59
C LYS A 80 7.05 -6.99 -9.75
N HIS A 81 8.09 -7.27 -10.53
CA HIS A 81 8.57 -8.64 -10.79
C HIS A 81 9.28 -9.30 -9.60
N LEU A 82 9.55 -8.56 -8.52
CA LEU A 82 10.13 -9.06 -7.28
C LEU A 82 9.09 -9.15 -6.15
N LEU A 83 7.86 -8.71 -6.41
CA LEU A 83 6.79 -8.74 -5.42
C LEU A 83 6.14 -10.13 -5.39
N HIS A 84 5.92 -10.61 -4.18
CA HIS A 84 5.18 -11.82 -3.89
C HIS A 84 3.87 -11.45 -3.19
N CYS A 85 2.79 -12.16 -3.50
CA CYS A 85 1.50 -12.03 -2.82
C CYS A 85 1.21 -13.34 -2.10
N PHE A 86 1.07 -13.28 -0.79
CA PHE A 86 0.71 -14.41 0.05
C PHE A 86 -0.71 -14.23 0.59
N VAL A 87 -1.44 -15.35 0.71
CA VAL A 87 -2.81 -15.38 1.26
C VAL A 87 -2.92 -16.61 2.13
N ASP A 88 -3.17 -16.40 3.41
CA ASP A 88 -3.40 -17.44 4.40
C ASP A 88 -4.87 -17.43 4.82
N ASP A 89 -5.51 -18.59 4.67
CA ASP A 89 -6.89 -18.83 5.09
C ASP A 89 -6.90 -19.74 6.31
N ASN A 90 -6.98 -19.12 7.48
CA ASN A 90 -6.80 -19.77 8.77
C ASN A 90 -8.14 -20.14 9.42
N ARG A 91 -9.25 -20.11 8.67
CA ARG A 91 -10.59 -20.41 9.23
C ARG A 91 -10.71 -21.81 9.82
N CYS A 92 -9.92 -22.77 9.32
CA CYS A 92 -9.91 -24.14 9.84
C CYS A 92 -9.05 -24.31 11.11
N ASP A 93 -8.02 -23.47 11.31
CA ASP A 93 -6.99 -23.64 12.35
C ASP A 93 -6.73 -22.32 13.13
N CYS A 94 -7.80 -21.54 13.39
CA CYS A 94 -7.70 -20.16 13.87
C CYS A 94 -6.99 -19.95 15.23
N ASN A 95 -6.94 -20.98 16.08
CA ASN A 95 -6.29 -20.90 17.39
C ASN A 95 -4.74 -20.81 17.31
N GLU A 96 -4.14 -21.24 16.19
CA GLU A 96 -2.68 -21.20 16.01
C GLU A 96 -2.18 -19.83 15.52
N HIS A 97 -3.10 -18.93 15.15
CA HIS A 97 -2.79 -17.68 14.45
C HIS A 97 -3.24 -16.41 15.21
N ASP A 98 -3.23 -16.43 16.54
CA ASP A 98 -3.66 -15.28 17.37
C ASP A 98 -5.09 -14.80 17.02
N GLY A 99 -5.95 -15.74 16.63
CA GLY A 99 -7.33 -15.48 16.22
C GLY A 99 -7.47 -14.80 14.84
N VAL A 100 -6.39 -14.65 14.07
CA VAL A 100 -6.45 -14.18 12.68
C VAL A 100 -7.08 -15.25 11.81
N LEU A 101 -8.19 -14.90 11.16
CA LEU A 101 -8.96 -15.81 10.31
C LEU A 101 -8.49 -15.79 8.86
N PHE A 102 -8.10 -14.61 8.37
CA PHE A 102 -7.67 -14.42 7.00
C PHE A 102 -6.57 -13.37 6.97
N ARG A 103 -5.47 -13.64 6.27
CA ARG A 103 -4.33 -12.74 6.13
C ARG A 103 -3.89 -12.71 4.68
N ALA A 104 -3.53 -11.53 4.22
CA ALA A 104 -2.87 -11.35 2.95
C ALA A 104 -1.70 -10.39 3.09
N GLU A 105 -0.64 -10.65 2.32
CA GLU A 105 0.60 -9.89 2.39
C GLU A 105 1.18 -9.66 0.99
N LEU A 106 1.59 -8.43 0.71
CA LEU A 106 2.56 -8.14 -0.35
C LEU A 106 3.97 -8.07 0.25
N PHE A 107 4.86 -8.90 -0.27
CA PHE A 107 6.20 -9.08 0.26
C PHE A 107 7.26 -8.88 -0.82
N SER A 108 8.38 -8.27 -0.46
CA SER A 108 9.59 -8.22 -1.28
C SER A 108 10.81 -7.97 -0.40
N ILE A 109 11.97 -8.49 -0.82
CA ILE A 109 13.25 -8.24 -0.17
C ILE A 109 14.22 -7.60 -1.16
N SER A 110 14.91 -6.56 -0.71
CA SER A 110 16.00 -5.92 -1.44
C SER A 110 17.36 -6.41 -0.94
N PRO A 111 18.43 -6.32 -1.77
CA PRO A 111 19.78 -6.71 -1.36
C PRO A 111 20.36 -5.92 -0.18
N THR A 112 19.79 -4.76 0.17
CA THR A 112 20.27 -3.89 1.25
C THR A 112 19.46 -4.06 2.55
N GLU A 113 18.87 -5.25 2.75
CA GLU A 113 18.01 -5.59 3.90
C GLU A 113 16.71 -4.77 3.99
N GLU A 114 16.35 -4.05 2.93
CA GLU A 114 15.05 -3.40 2.88
C GLU A 114 13.98 -4.41 2.50
N GLN A 115 12.90 -4.42 3.27
CA GLN A 115 11.79 -5.35 3.07
C GLN A 115 10.50 -4.57 2.89
N LEU A 116 9.71 -4.98 1.90
CA LEU A 116 8.29 -4.66 1.84
C LEU A 116 7.56 -5.77 2.60
N CYS A 117 6.76 -5.38 3.58
CA CYS A 117 5.81 -6.23 4.29
C CYS A 117 4.51 -5.42 4.43
N TRP A 118 3.64 -5.52 3.43
CA TRP A 118 2.35 -4.83 3.43
C TRP A 118 1.23 -5.84 3.68
N GLU A 119 0.76 -5.88 4.93
CA GLU A 119 -0.19 -6.88 5.40
C GLU A 119 -1.61 -6.30 5.56
N ARG A 120 -2.61 -7.13 5.26
CA ARG A 120 -3.99 -6.94 5.70
C ARG A 120 -4.50 -8.25 6.29
N CYS A 121 -5.00 -8.20 7.51
CA CYS A 121 -5.57 -9.36 8.18
C CYS A 121 -6.88 -8.99 8.88
N CYS A 122 -7.71 -10.01 9.14
CA CYS A 122 -8.95 -9.83 9.89
C CYS A 122 -9.19 -10.96 10.89
N ARG A 123 -9.93 -10.65 11.95
CA ARG A 123 -10.33 -11.59 13.01
C ARG A 123 -11.83 -11.88 13.01
N SER A 124 -12.61 -11.18 12.17
CA SER A 124 -14.04 -11.44 11.96
C SER A 124 -14.28 -11.99 10.55
N GLU A 125 -15.18 -12.98 10.43
CA GLU A 125 -15.61 -13.49 9.13
C GLU A 125 -16.28 -12.41 8.27
N MET A 126 -16.93 -11.44 8.92
CA MET A 126 -17.61 -10.33 8.24
C MET A 126 -16.66 -9.41 7.49
N GLU A 127 -15.37 -9.38 7.88
CA GLU A 127 -14.32 -8.54 7.27
C GLU A 127 -13.56 -9.26 6.15
N ILE A 128 -13.73 -10.59 6.02
CA ILE A 128 -13.04 -11.38 4.99
C ILE A 128 -13.30 -10.84 3.57
N PRO A 129 -14.53 -10.47 3.18
CA PRO A 129 -14.79 -9.92 1.86
C PRO A 129 -13.96 -8.66 1.56
N ASP A 130 -13.70 -7.82 2.56
CA ASP A 130 -12.90 -6.61 2.40
C ASP A 130 -11.45 -6.97 2.10
N VAL A 131 -10.87 -7.90 2.86
CA VAL A 131 -9.50 -8.38 2.62
C VAL A 131 -9.40 -9.04 1.24
N GLN A 132 -10.37 -9.89 0.87
CA GLN A 132 -10.42 -10.53 -0.45
C GLN A 132 -10.50 -9.52 -1.60
N SER A 133 -11.29 -8.46 -1.45
CA SER A 133 -11.39 -7.38 -2.43
C SER A 133 -10.05 -6.66 -2.63
N ARG A 134 -9.28 -6.43 -1.55
CA ARG A 134 -7.92 -5.88 -1.65
C ARG A 134 -6.97 -6.82 -2.38
N VAL A 135 -6.95 -8.10 -1.99
CA VAL A 135 -6.14 -9.13 -2.64
C VAL A 135 -6.45 -9.24 -4.13
N ALA A 136 -7.73 -9.21 -4.51
CA ALA A 136 -8.12 -9.25 -5.91
C ALA A 136 -7.55 -8.06 -6.70
N ARG A 137 -7.52 -6.85 -6.11
CA ARG A 137 -6.88 -5.68 -6.72
C ARG A 137 -5.37 -5.86 -6.84
N TRP A 138 -4.70 -6.38 -5.80
CA TRP A 138 -3.26 -6.66 -5.84
C TRP A 138 -2.91 -7.68 -6.93
N LEU A 139 -3.63 -8.80 -6.98
CA LEU A 139 -3.42 -9.84 -7.99
C LEU A 139 -3.72 -9.32 -9.40
N SER A 140 -4.79 -8.54 -9.58
CA SER A 140 -5.09 -7.91 -10.86
C SER A 140 -3.96 -7.00 -11.30
N TRP A 141 -3.41 -6.20 -10.38
CA TRP A 141 -2.30 -5.32 -10.68
C TRP A 141 -1.00 -6.09 -10.96
N LEU A 142 -0.68 -7.14 -10.18
CA LEU A 142 0.49 -7.99 -10.36
C LEU A 142 0.50 -8.72 -11.72
N ASN A 143 -0.68 -9.04 -12.26
CA ASN A 143 -0.84 -9.80 -13.50
C ASN A 143 -1.23 -8.94 -14.73
N ALA A 144 -1.39 -7.63 -14.57
CA ALA A 144 -1.63 -6.69 -15.67
C ALA A 144 -0.39 -6.45 -16.54
#